data_AF-R4KG31-F1
#
_entry.id   AF-R4KG31-F1
#
_cell.length_a   1.000
_cell.length_b   1.000
_cell.length_c   1.000
_cell.angle_alpha   90.00
_cell.angle_beta   90.00
_cell.angle_gamma   90.00
#
_symmetry.space_group_name_H-M   'P 1'
#
loop_
_entity.id
_entity.type
_entity.pdbx_description
1 polymer ?
#
loop_
_entity_poly.entity_id
_entity_poly.type
_entity_poly.pdbx_seq_one_letter_code
_entity_poly.pdbx_strand_id
1 'polypeptide(L)'
;MKTTKVSNKGQIVIPSDLRKKYGIESNSTIKITEIDGYIAIIPIPRDPIKAARGMLRGDMTAAQHMSEIRKEEWEIERNKERK
;
A
#
# COMPACT_ATOMS: atom_id res chain seq x y z
N MET A 1 -23.58 -5.52 -6.15
CA MET A 1 -22.89 -6.82 -6.01
C MET A 1 -22.88 -7.48 -7.39
N LYS A 2 -21.71 -7.84 -7.94
CA LYS A 2 -21.63 -8.54 -9.25
C LYS A 2 -21.14 -9.96 -9.01
N THR A 3 -21.99 -10.94 -9.30
CA THR A 3 -21.64 -12.36 -9.23
C THR A 3 -21.18 -12.80 -10.62
N THR A 4 -20.02 -13.44 -10.72
CA THR A 4 -19.49 -13.95 -11.98
C THR A 4 -19.40 -15.47 -11.88
N LYS A 5 -19.67 -16.17 -12.98
CA LYS A 5 -19.47 -17.63 -13.05
C LYS A 5 -18.00 -17.95 -13.27
N VAL A 6 -17.54 -18.99 -12.60
CA VAL A 6 -16.22 -19.58 -12.85
C VAL A 6 -16.31 -20.41 -14.14
N SER A 7 -15.34 -20.26 -15.03
CA SER A 7 -15.27 -21.08 -16.24
C SER A 7 -14.87 -22.52 -15.93
N ASN A 8 -15.08 -23.45 -16.86
CA ASN A 8 -14.68 -24.86 -16.70
C ASN A 8 -13.17 -25.04 -16.41
N LYS A 9 -12.35 -24.05 -16.74
CA LYS A 9 -10.90 -24.07 -16.47
C LYS A 9 -10.51 -23.27 -15.21
N GLY A 10 -11.47 -22.89 -14.36
CA GLY A 10 -11.22 -22.10 -13.16
C GLY A 10 -10.99 -20.61 -13.41
N GLN A 11 -11.27 -20.10 -14.61
CA GLN A 11 -11.04 -18.69 -14.93
C GLN A 11 -12.22 -17.84 -14.46
N ILE A 12 -11.91 -16.65 -13.94
CA ILE A 12 -12.89 -15.67 -13.46
C ILE A 12 -12.74 -14.41 -14.28
N VAL A 13 -13.85 -13.89 -14.82
CA VAL A 13 -13.84 -12.63 -15.54
C VAL A 13 -13.94 -11.47 -14.54
N ILE A 14 -12.88 -10.65 -14.47
CA ILE A 14 -12.87 -9.44 -13.65
C ILE A 14 -13.72 -8.35 -14.34
N PRO A 15 -14.80 -7.86 -13.70
CA PRO A 15 -15.63 -6.79 -14.25
C PRO A 15 -14.81 -5.55 -14.64
N SER A 16 -15.24 -4.86 -15.69
CA SER A 16 -14.58 -3.65 -16.22
C SER A 16 -14.29 -2.60 -15.15
N ASP A 17 -15.21 -2.45 -14.20
CA ASP A 17 -15.20 -1.38 -13.21
C ASP A 17 -14.05 -1.61 -12.20
N LEU A 18 -13.82 -2.87 -11.81
CA LEU A 18 -12.68 -3.26 -10.97
C LEU A 18 -11.37 -3.18 -11.73
N ARG A 19 -11.34 -3.60 -13.01
CA ARG A 19 -10.14 -3.47 -13.85
C ARG A 19 -9.67 -2.02 -13.96
N LYS A 20 -10.59 -1.09 -14.22
CA LYS A 20 -10.27 0.35 -14.29
C LYS A 20 -9.84 0.91 -12.93
N LYS A 21 -10.55 0.56 -11.86
CA LYS A 21 -10.25 1.05 -10.51
C LYS A 21 -8.84 0.66 -10.03
N TYR A 22 -8.42 -0.56 -10.33
CA TYR A 22 -7.14 -1.11 -9.88
C TYR A 22 -6.05 -1.14 -10.97
N GLY A 23 -6.30 -0.51 -12.14
CA GLY A 23 -5.32 -0.45 -13.23
C GLY A 23 -4.89 -1.82 -13.79
N ILE A 24 -5.79 -2.80 -13.75
CA ILE A 24 -5.52 -4.17 -14.23
C ILE A 24 -5.68 -4.18 -15.75
N GLU A 25 -4.56 -4.13 -16.46
CA GLU A 25 -4.49 -4.18 -17.92
C GLU A 25 -4.30 -5.62 -18.44
N SER A 26 -4.58 -5.82 -19.74
CA SER A 26 -4.23 -7.07 -20.41
C SER A 26 -2.71 -7.34 -20.29
N ASN A 27 -2.34 -8.58 -19.98
CA ASN A 27 -0.98 -9.01 -19.66
C ASN A 27 -0.38 -8.34 -18.40
N SER A 28 -1.21 -7.96 -17.41
CA SER A 28 -0.71 -7.63 -16.07
C SER A 28 -0.48 -8.89 -15.25
N THR A 29 0.60 -8.94 -14.49
CA THR A 29 0.81 -9.99 -13.49
C THR A 29 -0.01 -9.68 -12.24
N ILE A 30 -0.70 -10.67 -11.70
CA ILE A 30 -1.49 -10.56 -10.47
C ILE A 30 -1.01 -11.61 -9.47
N LYS A 31 -0.96 -11.24 -8.20
CA LYS A 31 -0.76 -12.15 -7.08
C LYS A 31 -2.14 -12.57 -6.56
N ILE A 32 -2.33 -13.88 -6.38
CA ILE A 32 -3.52 -14.45 -5.77
C ILE A 32 -3.10 -15.01 -4.41
N THR A 33 -3.81 -14.64 -3.35
CA THR A 33 -3.55 -15.10 -1.99
C THR A 33 -4.85 -15.15 -1.19
N GLU A 34 -4.80 -15.77 -0.02
CA GLU A 34 -5.93 -15.84 0.91
C GLU A 34 -5.71 -14.83 2.04
N ILE A 35 -6.70 -13.97 2.28
CA ILE A 35 -6.70 -13.00 3.38
C ILE A 35 -8.07 -13.09 4.05
N ASP A 36 -8.09 -13.41 5.34
CA ASP A 36 -9.31 -13.49 6.16
C ASP A 36 -10.40 -14.42 5.59
N GLY A 37 -10.01 -15.53 4.96
CA GLY A 37 -10.93 -16.47 4.31
C GLY A 37 -11.47 -16.00 2.95
N TYR A 38 -10.95 -14.89 2.41
CA TYR A 38 -11.27 -14.37 1.09
C TYR A 38 -10.10 -14.54 0.12
N ILE A 39 -10.42 -14.81 -1.14
CA ILE A 39 -9.42 -14.77 -2.22
C ILE A 39 -9.13 -13.30 -2.55
N ALA A 40 -7.92 -12.85 -2.20
CA ALA A 40 -7.41 -11.54 -2.54
C ALA A 40 -6.65 -11.59 -3.87
N ILE A 41 -7.03 -10.69 -4.78
CA ILE A 41 -6.34 -10.47 -6.06
C ILE A 41 -5.59 -9.15 -5.94
N ILE A 42 -4.26 -9.22 -5.95
CA ILE A 42 -3.38 -8.07 -5.76
C ILE A 42 -2.66 -7.80 -7.10
N PRO A 43 -2.88 -6.64 -7.75
CA PRO A 43 -2.16 -6.29 -8.96
C PRO A 43 -0.67 -6.09 -8.66
N ILE A 44 0.21 -6.69 -9.46
CA ILE A 44 1.64 -6.45 -9.40
C ILE A 44 1.97 -5.37 -10.45
N PRO A 45 2.49 -4.19 -10.04
CA PRO A 45 2.89 -3.17 -10.99
C PRO A 45 3.96 -3.70 -11.94
N ARG A 46 3.85 -3.38 -13.23
CA ARG A 46 4.90 -3.72 -14.23
C ARG A 46 6.26 -3.09 -13.89
N ASP A 47 6.22 -1.88 -13.35
CA ASP A 47 7.40 -1.16 -12.88
C ASP A 47 7.30 -0.93 -11.37
N PRO A 48 7.94 -1.79 -10.55
CA PRO A 48 7.89 -1.66 -9.10
C PRO A 48 8.57 -0.38 -8.60
N ILE A 49 9.58 0.14 -9.32
CA ILE A 49 10.32 1.34 -8.93
C ILE A 49 9.43 2.57 -9.11
N LYS A 50 8.75 2.66 -10.27
CA LYS A 50 7.80 3.75 -10.53
C LYS A 50 6.59 3.68 -9.60
N ALA A 51 6.12 2.49 -9.25
CA ALA A 51 5.01 2.30 -8.32
C ALA A 51 5.37 2.65 -6.87
N ALA A 52 6.59 2.36 -6.43
CA ALA A 52 7.06 2.70 -5.08
C ALA A 52 7.44 4.18 -4.91
N ARG A 53 7.59 4.93 -6.02
CA ARG A 53 7.96 6.34 -5.99
C ARG A 53 6.92 7.16 -5.23
N GLY A 54 7.35 7.80 -4.15
CA GLY A 54 6.49 8.62 -3.30
C GLY A 54 5.76 7.86 -2.19
N MET A 55 6.03 6.56 -2.01
CA MET A 55 5.47 5.75 -0.92
C MET A 55 5.80 6.30 0.47
N LEU A 56 6.95 6.98 0.62
CA LEU A 56 7.41 7.61 1.86
C LEU A 56 7.14 9.13 1.89
N ARG A 57 6.28 9.64 1.01
CA ARG A 57 5.93 11.05 1.01
C ARG A 57 4.94 11.32 2.16
N GLY A 58 5.48 11.83 3.27
CA GLY A 58 4.70 12.37 4.39
C GLY A 58 4.56 13.88 4.34
N ASP A 59 3.85 14.44 5.31
CA ASP A 59 3.65 15.89 5.47
C ASP A 59 4.92 16.62 5.92
N MET A 60 5.85 15.89 6.52
CA MET A 60 7.11 16.42 7.05
C MET A 60 8.31 15.77 6.36
N THR A 61 9.35 16.58 6.15
CA THR A 61 10.64 16.07 5.69
C THR A 61 11.36 15.32 6.81
N ALA A 62 12.27 14.42 6.45
CA ALA A 62 13.10 13.70 7.42
C ALA A 62 13.86 14.66 8.36
N ALA A 63 14.33 15.80 7.84
CA ALA A 63 15.03 16.82 8.63
C ALA A 63 14.12 17.47 9.69
N GLN A 64 12.86 17.78 9.34
CA GLN A 64 11.90 18.32 10.30
C GLN A 64 11.59 17.30 11.40
N HIS A 65 11.36 16.05 11.01
CA HIS A 65 11.10 14.97 11.96
C HIS A 65 12.27 14.77 12.95
N MET A 66 13.50 14.77 12.43
CA MET A 66 14.73 14.70 13.24
C MET A 66 14.85 15.87 14.23
N SER A 67 14.51 17.09 13.79
CA SER A 67 14.56 18.28 14.64
C SER A 67 13.53 18.23 15.76
N GLU A 68 12.35 17.65 15.51
CA GLU A 68 11.27 17.55 16.48
C GLU A 68 11.60 16.53 17.57
N ILE A 69 12.08 15.34 17.16
CA ILE A 69 12.62 14.33 18.07
C ILE A 69 13.71 14.93 18.96
N ARG A 70 14.65 15.68 18.37
CA ARG A 70 15.75 16.29 19.14
C ARG A 70 15.26 17.31 20.18
N LYS A 71 14.19 18.04 19.85
CA LYS A 71 13.58 19.00 20.76
C LYS A 71 12.87 18.29 21.92
N GLU A 72 12.14 17.22 21.65
CA GLU A 72 11.51 16.38 22.67
C GLU A 72 12.55 15.77 23.63
N GLU A 73 13.66 15.26 23.10
CA GLU A 73 14.77 14.75 23.92
C GLU A 73 15.33 15.80 24.88
N TRP A 74 15.57 17.02 24.39
CA TRP A 74 16.06 18.13 25.23
C TRP A 74 15.06 18.54 26.31
N GLU A 75 13.76 18.49 26.02
CA GLU A 75 12.73 18.77 27.02
C GLU A 75 12.72 17.68 28.10
N ILE A 76 12.88 16.41 27.73
CA ILE A 76 12.98 15.29 28.68
C ILE A 76 14.23 15.43 29.56
N GLU A 77 15.39 15.74 28.98
CA GLU A 77 16.64 15.95 29.73
C GLU A 77 16.51 17.09 30.74
N ARG A 78 15.99 18.25 30.31
CA ARG A 78 15.78 19.41 31.18
C ARG A 78 14.81 19.12 32.32
N ASN A 79 13.79 18.29 32.08
CA ASN A 79 12.81 17.94 33.10
C ASN A 79 13.36 16.92 34.12
N LYS A 80 14.38 16.13 33.73
CA LYS A 80 15.13 15.26 34.65
C LYS A 80 16.08 16.06 35.54
N GLU A 81 16.74 17.10 35.02
CA GLU A 81 17.66 17.94 35.80
C GLU A 81 16.95 18.85 36.83
N ARG A 82 15.65 19.11 36.64
CA ARG A 82 14.84 19.94 37.54
C ARG A 82 14.18 19.16 38.70
N LYS A 83 14.40 17.86 38.79
CA LYS A 83 13.76 16.96 39.77
C LYS A 83 14.81 16.38 40.71
#